data_AF-A0A843G5G2-F1
#
_entry.id   AF-A0A843G5G2-F1
#
_cell.length_a   1.000
_cell.length_b   1.000
_cell.length_c   1.000
_cell.angle_alpha   90.00
_cell.angle_beta   90.00
_cell.angle_gamma   90.00
#
_symmetry.space_group_name_H-M   'P 1'
#
loop_
_entity.id
_entity.type
_entity.pdbx_description
1 polymer ?
#
loop_
_entity_poly.entity_id
_entity_poly.type
_entity_poly.pdbx_seq_one_letter_code
_entity_poly.pdbx_strand_id
1 'polypeptide(L)'
;MITILSGGTGTPKLIQGIKEIYPEEDITVIVNTVENLYMSRGYIAADIDTVMYTFADGIDEEFWYGIKGDTFIVREQLIEMGTEELL
;
A
#
# COMPACT_ATOMS: atom_id res chain seq x y z
N MET A 1 -22.01 -5.45 -6.33
CA MET A 1 -21.26 -5.23 -5.08
C MET A 1 -20.54 -6.48 -4.59
N ILE A 2 -19.21 -6.42 -4.52
CA ILE A 2 -18.31 -7.40 -3.88
C ILE A 2 -17.62 -6.72 -2.70
N THR A 3 -17.45 -7.42 -1.57
CA THR A 3 -16.71 -6.92 -0.41
C THR A 3 -15.49 -7.80 -0.13
N ILE A 4 -14.32 -7.18 -0.01
CA ILE A 4 -13.03 -7.86 0.20
C ILE A 4 -12.45 -7.42 1.55
N LEU A 5 -12.03 -8.38 2.37
CA LEU A 5 -11.20 -8.10 3.54
C LEU A 5 -9.73 -8.11 3.11
N SER A 6 -9.01 -7.01 3.36
CA SER A 6 -7.65 -6.81 2.85
C SER A 6 -6.64 -6.60 3.98
N GLY A 7 -5.47 -7.19 3.81
CA GLY A 7 -4.28 -6.99 4.64
C GLY A 7 -3.07 -7.70 4.04
N GLY A 8 -1.90 -7.11 4.19
CA GLY A 8 -0.66 -7.61 3.61
C GLY A 8 -0.64 -7.60 2.07
N THR A 9 0.29 -8.36 1.49
CA THR A 9 0.62 -8.31 0.06
C THR A 9 -0.19 -9.27 -0.83
N GLY A 10 -1.01 -10.14 -0.23
CA GLY A 10 -1.80 -11.12 -0.97
C GLY A 10 -3.04 -10.53 -1.63
N THR A 11 -3.78 -9.70 -0.89
CA THR A 11 -5.05 -9.13 -1.36
C THR A 11 -4.90 -8.16 -2.55
N PRO A 12 -3.84 -7.32 -2.65
CA PRO A 12 -3.57 -6.52 -3.84
C PRO A 12 -3.56 -7.33 -5.15
N LYS A 13 -2.95 -8.51 -5.13
CA LYS A 13 -2.91 -9.44 -6.28
C LYS A 13 -4.31 -9.91 -6.67
N LEU A 14 -5.14 -10.21 -5.66
CA LEU A 14 -6.52 -10.60 -5.89
C LEU A 14 -7.35 -9.44 -6.45
N ILE A 15 -7.16 -8.23 -5.91
CA ILE A 15 -7.84 -7.01 -6.38
C ILE A 15 -7.50 -6.74 -7.85
N GLN A 16 -6.22 -6.82 -8.23
CA GLN A 16 -5.80 -6.68 -9.63
C GLN A 16 -6.53 -7.68 -10.54
N GLY A 17 -6.71 -8.93 -10.13
CA GLY A 17 -7.47 -9.90 -10.92
C GLY A 17 -8.97 -9.59 -10.99
N ILE A 18 -9.57 -9.11 -9.91
CA ILE A 18 -11.00 -8.82 -9.84
C ILE A 18 -11.37 -7.58 -10.68
N LYS A 19 -10.55 -6.51 -10.65
CA LYS A 19 -10.84 -5.28 -11.41
C LYS A 19 -10.90 -5.48 -12.93
N GLU A 20 -10.25 -6.53 -13.45
CA GLU A 20 -10.31 -6.89 -14.86
C GLU A 20 -11.66 -7.50 -15.29
N ILE A 21 -12.44 -8.04 -14.34
CA ILE A 21 -13.67 -8.79 -14.63
C ILE A 21 -14.90 -8.25 -13.92
N TYR A 22 -14.75 -7.21 -13.10
CA TYR A 22 -15.82 -6.64 -12.29
C TYR A 22 -15.70 -5.10 -12.23
N PRO A 23 -16.81 -4.36 -12.33
CA PRO A 23 -16.78 -2.89 -12.25
C PRO A 23 -16.16 -2.41 -10.94
N GLU A 24 -15.18 -1.51 -11.01
CA GLU A 24 -14.46 -1.01 -9.83
C GLU A 24 -15.38 -0.30 -8.84
N GLU A 25 -16.37 0.45 -9.34
CA GLU A 25 -17.38 1.15 -8.52
C GLU A 25 -18.26 0.22 -7.68
N ASP A 26 -18.30 -1.08 -8.01
CA ASP A 26 -19.01 -2.11 -7.27
C ASP A 26 -18.09 -2.90 -6.31
N ILE A 27 -16.81 -2.57 -6.20
CA ILE A 27 -15.86 -3.20 -5.28
C ILE A 27 -15.74 -2.37 -4.00
N THR A 28 -15.96 -3.00 -2.86
CA THR A 28 -15.70 -2.41 -1.54
C THR A 28 -14.59 -3.19 -0.84
N VAL A 29 -13.59 -2.48 -0.31
CA VAL A 29 -12.49 -3.11 0.44
C VAL A 29 -12.52 -2.63 1.88
N ILE A 30 -12.51 -3.58 2.81
CA ILE A 30 -12.34 -3.34 4.24
C ILE A 30 -10.89 -3.69 4.57
N VAL A 31 -10.12 -2.67 4.94
CA VAL A 31 -8.67 -2.78 5.06
C VAL A 31 -8.25 -2.90 6.53
N ASN A 32 -7.27 -3.76 6.80
CA ASN A 32 -6.61 -3.87 8.08
C ASN A 32 -5.93 -2.55 8.50
N THR A 33 -5.94 -2.25 9.80
CA THR A 33 -5.33 -1.04 10.37
C THR A 33 -4.41 -1.35 11.55
N VAL A 34 -4.15 -2.63 11.86
CA VAL A 34 -3.36 -3.01 13.04
C VAL A 34 -1.90 -2.57 12.95
N GLU A 35 -1.39 -2.40 11.73
CA GLU A 35 0.00 -2.00 11.46
C GLU A 35 0.17 -0.48 11.25
N ASN A 36 -0.91 0.30 11.37
CA ASN A 36 -0.82 1.75 11.21
C ASN A 36 0.02 2.37 12.33
N LEU A 37 0.88 3.32 11.99
CA LEU A 37 1.81 3.92 12.94
C LEU A 37 2.14 5.37 12.59
N TYR A 38 2.74 6.07 13.56
CA TYR A 38 3.35 7.37 13.32
C TYR A 38 4.86 7.21 13.16
N MET A 39 5.39 7.69 12.04
CA MET A 39 6.82 7.70 11.73
C MET A 39 7.17 8.95 10.94
N SER A 40 8.36 9.50 11.18
CA SER A 40 8.83 10.71 10.49
C SER A 40 7.82 11.87 10.51
N ARG A 41 7.03 11.95 11.59
CA ARG A 41 5.94 12.92 11.83
C ARG A 41 4.73 12.78 10.90
N GLY A 42 4.69 11.74 10.07
CA GLY A 42 3.54 11.32 9.28
C GLY A 42 2.77 10.17 9.94
N TYR A 43 1.52 9.98 9.51
CA TYR A 43 0.72 8.79 9.83
C TYR A 43 0.79 7.86 8.63
N ILE A 44 1.27 6.63 8.85
CA ILE A 44 1.47 5.62 7.82
C ILE A 44 0.39 4.55 7.98
N ALA A 45 -0.33 4.26 6.90
CA ALA A 45 -1.39 3.27 6.85
C ALA A 45 -1.11 2.26 5.73
N ALA A 46 -0.07 1.45 5.91
CA ALA A 46 0.55 0.66 4.85
C ALA A 46 -0.42 -0.19 4.02
N ASP A 47 -1.35 -0.89 4.66
CA ASP A 47 -2.33 -1.72 3.94
C ASP A 47 -3.36 -0.86 3.17
N ILE A 48 -3.76 0.29 3.71
CA ILE A 48 -4.68 1.24 3.05
C ILE A 48 -4.00 1.82 1.83
N ASP A 49 -2.75 2.28 1.99
CA ASP A 49 -1.94 2.85 0.91
C ASP A 49 -1.72 1.83 -0.19
N THR A 50 -1.44 0.58 0.17
CA THR A 50 -1.27 -0.52 -0.79
C THR A 50 -2.54 -0.76 -1.62
N VAL A 51 -3.73 -0.79 -0.98
CA VAL A 51 -5.01 -0.91 -1.71
C VAL A 51 -5.21 0.30 -2.63
N MET A 52 -4.93 1.51 -2.14
CA MET A 52 -5.05 2.74 -2.92
C MET A 52 -4.15 2.73 -4.16
N TYR A 53 -2.87 2.36 -3.99
CA TYR A 53 -1.92 2.25 -5.11
C TYR A 53 -2.30 1.14 -6.09
N THR A 54 -2.91 0.05 -5.60
CA THR A 54 -3.40 -1.04 -6.47
C THR A 54 -4.50 -0.56 -7.40
N PHE A 55 -5.51 0.15 -6.88
CA PHE A 55 -6.60 0.69 -7.72
C PHE A 55 -6.11 1.79 -8.66
N ALA A 56 -5.12 2.57 -8.24
CA ALA A 56 -4.52 3.63 -9.06
C ALA A 56 -3.52 3.12 -10.12
N ASP A 57 -3.36 1.80 -10.29
CA ASP A 57 -2.35 1.17 -11.17
C ASP A 57 -0.91 1.67 -10.90
N GLY A 58 -0.66 2.07 -9.66
CA GLY A 58 0.58 2.71 -9.21
C GLY A 58 1.35 1.90 -8.16
N ILE A 59 0.87 0.72 -7.78
CA ILE A 59 1.57 -0.17 -6.83
C ILE A 59 2.89 -0.67 -7.43
N ASP A 60 3.92 -0.74 -6.59
CA ASP A 60 5.13 -1.48 -6.93
C ASP A 60 4.87 -3.00 -6.90
N GLU A 61 4.90 -3.64 -8.06
CA GLU A 61 4.62 -5.09 -8.21
C GLU A 61 5.82 -5.99 -7.87
N GLU A 62 7.02 -5.42 -7.66
CA GLU A 62 8.17 -6.15 -7.13
C GLU A 62 7.96 -6.43 -5.64
N PHE A 63 7.59 -5.40 -4.89
CA PHE A 63 7.43 -5.46 -3.44
C PHE A 63 6.00 -5.72 -2.97
N TRP A 64 5.00 -5.39 -3.79
CA TRP A 64 3.57 -5.40 -3.47
C TRP A 64 3.16 -4.44 -2.36
N TYR A 65 3.92 -3.35 -2.21
CA TYR A 65 3.64 -2.18 -1.40
C TYR A 65 4.45 -1.00 -1.94
N GLY A 66 4.07 0.23 -1.58
CA GLY A 66 4.75 1.42 -2.08
C GLY A 66 4.39 1.76 -3.53
N ILE A 67 5.00 2.82 -4.04
CA ILE A 67 4.69 3.41 -5.35
C ILE A 67 5.70 2.89 -6.39
N LYS A 68 5.20 2.48 -7.55
CA LYS A 68 5.99 2.03 -8.67
C LYS A 68 7.01 3.08 -9.11
N GLY A 69 8.30 2.71 -9.05
CA GLY A 69 9.39 3.56 -9.49
C GLY A 69 9.74 4.70 -8.52
N ASP A 70 9.32 4.60 -7.25
CA ASP A 70 9.69 5.57 -6.23
C ASP A 70 11.20 5.53 -5.93
N THR A 71 11.71 6.61 -5.33
CA THR A 71 13.10 6.75 -4.90
C THR A 71 13.20 6.79 -3.38
N PHE A 72 14.35 6.40 -2.83
CA PHE A 72 14.55 6.33 -1.38
C PHE A 72 15.46 7.46 -0.84
N ILE A 73 15.62 8.56 -1.59
CA ILE A 73 16.58 9.64 -1.28
C ILE A 73 16.38 10.19 0.15
N VAL A 74 15.14 10.46 0.55
CA VAL A 74 14.85 11.03 1.89
C VAL A 74 15.20 10.02 2.99
N ARG A 75 14.80 8.76 2.80
CA ARG A 75 15.10 7.68 3.73
C ARG A 75 16.60 7.46 3.92
N GLU A 76 17.34 7.43 2.81
CA GLU A 76 18.80 7.31 2.84
C GLU A 76 19.44 8.46 3.63
N GLN A 77 18.99 9.70 3.41
CA GLN A 77 19.47 10.86 4.17
C GLN A 77 19.09 10.79 5.66
N LEU A 78 17.88 10.33 6.00
CA LEU A 78 17.45 10.17 7.39
C LEU A 78 18.27 9.11 8.13
N ILE A 79 18.59 8.00 7.46
CA ILE A 79 19.49 6.96 7.99
C ILE A 79 20.91 7.52 8.22
N GLU A 80 21.45 8.29 7.27
CA GLU A 80 22.77 8.95 7.42
C GLU A 80 22.80 9.93 8.60
N MET A 81 21.66 10.55 8.92
CA MET A 81 21.49 11.43 10.08
C MET A 81 21.25 10.67 11.40
N GLY A 82 21.22 9.34 11.39
CA GLY A 82 20.98 8.50 12.56
C GLY A 82 19.52 8.40 12.98
N THR A 83 18.58 8.67 12.07
CA THR A 83 17.14 8.47 12.31
C THR A 83 16.75 7.07 11.84
N GLU A 84 16.05 6.33 12.70
CA GLU A 84 15.49 5.03 12.33
C GLU A 84 14.19 5.22 11.55
N GLU A 85 14.10 4.56 10.39
CA GLU A 85 12.86 4.37 9.64
C GLU A 85 12.58 2.87 9.51
N LEU A 86 11.33 2.49 9.74
CA LEU A 86 10.82 1.14 9.48
C LEU A 86 10.47 1.06 7.99
N LEU A 87 11.17 0.16 7.29
CA LEU A 87 11.13 -0.11 5.84
C LEU A 87 11.93 0.88 5.02
#